data_AF-A0A1Y2EC98-F1
#
_entry.id   AF-A0A1Y2EC98-F1
#
_cell.length_a   1.000
_cell.length_b   1.000
_cell.length_c   1.000
_cell.angle_alpha   90.00
_cell.angle_beta   90.00
_cell.angle_gamma   90.00
#
_symmetry.space_group_name_H-M   'P 1'
#
loop_
_entity.id
_entity.type
_entity.pdbx_description
1 polymer ?
#
loop_
_entity_poly.entity_id
_entity_poly.type
_entity_poly.pdbx_seq_one_letter_code
_entity_poly.pdbx_strand_id
1 'polypeptide(L)'
;MGRRCIAKGQDRNKSLEEGITLYLGQKEFEIMSELDEKQYTSGRCFLKLNDNVTTVTTPVSISQNKFKCPLTNKNPVKKKDVVPVPKYSIEVENALIMPRPTSEYCKIHNPRKRPIVDVVVDPLLTNVLRPHQREGIVFLYECIMGMKNI
;
A
#
# COMPACT_ATOMS: atom_id res chain seq x y z
N MET A 1 -26.82 6.44 17.93
CA MET A 1 -25.88 6.44 16.79
C MET A 1 -25.41 5.00 16.59
N GLY A 2 -25.92 4.31 15.56
CA GLY A 2 -25.84 2.86 15.44
C GLY A 2 -24.44 2.34 15.10
N ARG A 3 -23.95 1.35 15.86
CA ARG A 3 -22.73 0.60 15.54
C ARG A 3 -22.98 -0.22 14.28
N ARG A 4 -22.26 0.06 13.19
CA ARG A 4 -22.31 -0.73 11.95
C ARG A 4 -21.37 -1.93 12.11
N CYS A 5 -21.93 -3.15 12.10
CA CYS A 5 -21.12 -4.37 12.09
C CYS A 5 -20.40 -4.50 10.74
N ILE A 6 -19.08 -4.58 10.79
CA ILE A 6 -18.18 -4.67 9.62
C ILE A 6 -18.00 -6.12 9.10
N ALA A 7 -18.46 -7.13 9.84
CA ALA A 7 -18.58 -8.52 9.41
C ALA A 7 -19.61 -9.27 10.26
N LYS A 8 -20.24 -10.31 9.71
CA LYS A 8 -21.01 -11.32 10.48
C LYS A 8 -20.18 -12.60 10.53
N GLY A 9 -19.37 -12.75 11.57
CA GLY A 9 -18.71 -14.02 11.90
C GLY A 9 -19.70 -14.95 12.59
N GLN A 10 -19.59 -16.24 12.36
CA GLN A 10 -20.32 -17.23 13.14
C GLN A 10 -19.62 -17.35 14.50
N ASP A 11 -20.07 -16.55 15.47
CA ASP A 11 -19.48 -16.52 16.82
C ASP A 11 -19.66 -17.90 17.47
N ARG A 12 -18.56 -18.66 17.57
CA ARG A 12 -18.50 -19.90 18.36
C ARG A 12 -18.35 -19.63 19.85
N ASN A 13 -17.99 -18.39 20.24
CA ASN A 13 -17.72 -18.02 21.62
C ASN A 13 -18.74 -16.98 22.08
N LYS A 14 -19.47 -17.30 23.15
CA LYS A 14 -20.54 -16.46 23.71
C LYS A 14 -20.02 -15.31 24.59
N SER A 15 -18.73 -15.27 24.94
CA SER A 15 -18.11 -14.18 25.71
C SER A 15 -16.71 -13.83 25.20
N LEU A 16 -16.35 -12.55 25.33
CA LEU A 16 -15.02 -11.98 25.01
C LEU A 16 -14.30 -11.67 26.32
N GLU A 17 -13.91 -12.71 27.05
CA GLU A 17 -13.18 -12.58 28.31
C GLU A 17 -11.67 -12.60 28.08
N GLU A 18 -10.94 -11.98 29.01
CA GLU A 18 -9.48 -11.98 29.02
C GLU A 18 -8.95 -13.42 29.14
N GLY A 19 -7.89 -13.74 28.42
CA GLY A 19 -7.30 -15.08 28.30
C GLY A 19 -7.96 -16.01 27.29
N ILE A 20 -9.03 -15.58 26.59
CA ILE A 20 -9.63 -16.38 25.52
C ILE A 20 -8.83 -16.25 24.22
N THR A 21 -8.47 -17.40 23.66
CA THR A 21 -7.89 -17.52 22.32
C THR A 21 -8.97 -17.66 21.25
N LEU A 22 -8.88 -16.83 20.21
CA LEU A 22 -9.78 -16.75 19.07
C LEU A 22 -9.03 -16.95 17.76
N TYR A 23 -9.76 -17.36 16.73
CA TYR A 23 -9.21 -17.63 15.39
C TYR A 23 -9.97 -16.83 14.32
N LEU A 24 -9.23 -16.12 13.48
CA LEU A 24 -9.76 -15.44 12.29
C LEU A 24 -8.94 -15.89 11.08
N GLY A 25 -9.51 -16.79 10.27
CA GLY A 25 -8.79 -17.45 9.18
C GLY A 25 -7.68 -18.37 9.72
N GLN A 26 -6.44 -18.13 9.29
CA GLN A 26 -5.24 -18.87 9.73
C GLN A 26 -4.49 -18.18 10.87
N LYS A 27 -5.08 -17.13 11.47
CA LYS A 27 -4.42 -16.34 12.52
C LYS A 27 -5.13 -16.54 13.85
N GLU A 28 -4.32 -16.80 14.87
CA GLU A 28 -4.70 -16.92 16.28
C GLU A 28 -4.47 -15.58 16.99
N PHE A 29 -5.36 -15.22 17.91
CA PHE A 29 -5.21 -14.05 18.76
C PHE A 29 -5.83 -14.30 20.14
N GLU A 30 -5.17 -13.81 21.17
CA GLU A 30 -5.61 -13.90 22.57
C GLU A 30 -6.12 -12.54 23.04
N ILE A 31 -7.24 -12.54 23.75
CA ILE A 31 -7.75 -11.34 24.42
C ILE A 31 -6.90 -11.11 25.67
N MET A 32 -6.04 -10.09 25.68
CA MET A 32 -5.14 -9.85 26.81
C MET A 32 -5.81 -9.08 27.96
N SER A 33 -6.27 -7.86 27.70
CA SER A 33 -6.90 -7.02 28.72
C SER A 33 -7.90 -6.04 28.12
N GLU A 34 -8.88 -5.61 28.90
CA GLU A 34 -9.71 -4.46 28.56
C GLU A 34 -8.86 -3.17 28.55
N LEU A 35 -9.03 -2.35 27.52
CA LEU A 35 -8.29 -1.10 27.36
C LEU A 35 -9.25 0.09 27.39
N ASP A 36 -9.00 1.04 28.29
CA ASP A 36 -9.80 2.26 28.38
C ASP A 36 -9.67 3.13 27.11
N GLU A 37 -10.78 3.75 26.70
CA GLU A 37 -10.84 4.52 25.45
C GLU A 37 -9.87 5.71 25.45
N LYS A 38 -9.64 6.34 26.62
CA LYS A 38 -8.68 7.44 26.75
C LYS A 38 -7.25 6.96 26.56
N GLN A 39 -6.93 5.75 27.02
CA GLN A 39 -5.61 5.16 26.82
C GLN A 39 -5.40 4.77 25.35
N TYR A 40 -6.39 4.16 24.71
CA TYR A 40 -6.35 3.83 23.29
C TYR A 40 -6.14 5.08 22.41
N THR A 41 -6.95 6.12 22.62
CA THR A 41 -6.88 7.37 21.84
C THR A 41 -5.59 8.15 22.07
N SER A 42 -4.95 7.99 23.24
CA SER A 42 -3.63 8.57 23.49
C SER A 42 -2.51 7.95 22.64
N GLY A 43 -2.74 6.76 22.08
CA GLY A 43 -1.77 6.02 21.26
C GLY A 43 -0.58 5.45 22.02
N ARG A 44 -0.53 5.61 23.35
CA ARG A 44 0.60 5.16 24.20
C ARG A 44 0.73 3.65 24.26
N CYS A 45 -0.36 2.90 24.18
CA CYS A 45 -0.36 1.44 24.17
C CYS A 45 0.33 0.82 22.93
N PHE A 46 0.60 1.62 21.88
CA PHE A 46 1.33 1.17 20.69
C PHE A 46 2.82 1.49 20.73
N LEU A 47 3.26 2.29 21.71
CA LEU A 47 4.66 2.62 21.91
C LEU A 47 5.25 1.59 22.86
N LYS A 48 6.24 0.82 22.39
CA LYS A 48 7.01 -0.12 23.24
C LYS A 48 7.84 0.66 24.25
N LEU A 49 7.22 1.10 25.33
CA LEU A 49 7.92 1.58 26.52
C LEU A 49 8.01 0.41 27.49
N ASN A 50 9.22 0.12 27.95
CA ASN A 50 9.44 -0.85 29.00
C ASN A 50 8.89 -0.26 30.30
N ASP A 51 7.73 -0.74 30.76
CA ASP A 51 7.10 -0.30 31.99
C ASP A 51 7.86 -0.85 33.20
N ASN A 52 8.78 -0.04 33.71
CA ASN A 52 8.92 0.13 35.15
C ASN A 52 8.67 1.61 35.39
N VAL A 53 7.49 1.97 35.94
CA VAL A 53 7.33 2.97 37.01
C VAL A 53 5.84 3.24 37.27
N THR A 54 5.51 3.03 38.54
CA THR A 54 4.31 3.44 39.27
C THR A 54 4.23 4.98 39.39
N THR A 55 3.00 5.48 39.54
CA THR A 55 2.62 6.82 40.04
C THR A 55 2.82 8.06 39.15
N VAL A 56 1.67 8.52 38.66
CA VAL A 56 1.19 9.91 38.56
C VAL A 56 2.22 10.96 38.98
N THR A 57 2.86 11.61 38.00
CA THR A 57 3.37 12.98 38.16
C THR A 57 3.06 13.72 36.86
N THR A 58 2.62 14.96 37.02
CA THR A 58 2.16 15.91 36.01
C THR A 58 2.96 15.88 34.69
N PRO A 59 2.33 16.08 33.53
CA PRO A 59 3.06 16.15 32.27
C PRO A 59 3.89 17.43 32.26
N VAL A 60 5.21 17.30 32.41
CA VAL A 60 6.16 18.33 32.00
C VAL A 60 5.88 18.60 30.52
N SER A 61 5.48 19.84 30.21
CA SER A 61 5.32 20.31 28.84
C SER A 61 6.69 20.34 28.16
N ILE A 62 7.15 19.19 27.69
CA ILE A 62 8.21 19.15 26.69
C ILE A 62 7.65 19.94 25.52
N SER A 63 8.25 21.11 25.26
CA SER A 63 7.98 21.92 24.07
C SER A 63 8.28 21.05 22.86
N GLN A 64 7.28 20.30 22.40
CA GLN A 64 7.34 19.59 21.15
C GLN A 64 7.34 20.69 20.09
N ASN A 65 8.53 20.98 19.57
CA ASN A 65 8.67 21.84 18.40
C ASN A 65 7.67 21.32 17.35
N LYS A 66 6.65 22.13 17.04
CA LYS A 66 5.65 21.77 16.03
C LYS A 66 6.39 21.38 14.76
N PHE A 67 6.10 20.18 14.25
CA PHE A 67 6.62 19.71 12.98
C PHE A 67 6.34 20.77 11.91
N LYS A 68 7.40 21.35 11.33
CA LYS A 68 7.28 22.33 10.27
C LYS A 68 7.22 21.57 8.96
N CYS A 69 6.13 21.71 8.21
CA CYS A 69 6.07 21.19 6.85
C CYS A 69 7.23 21.81 6.03
N PRO A 70 8.12 20.99 5.42
CA PRO A 70 9.21 21.49 4.58
C PRO A 70 8.71 22.33 3.39
N LEU A 71 7.48 22.03 2.94
CA LEU A 71 6.78 22.73 1.89
C LEU A 71 5.91 23.83 2.51
N THR A 72 6.27 25.09 2.25
CA THR A 72 5.49 26.25 2.63
C THR A 72 5.22 27.11 1.39
N ASN A 73 4.23 28.01 1.42
CA ASN A 73 3.98 28.94 0.31
C ASN A 73 5.21 29.80 -0.04
N LYS A 74 6.19 29.91 0.88
CA LYS A 74 7.47 30.60 0.67
C LYS A 74 8.52 29.72 -0.04
N ASN A 75 8.38 28.40 0.04
CA ASN A 75 9.20 27.40 -0.65
C ASN A 75 8.32 26.45 -1.49
N PRO A 76 7.66 26.95 -2.55
CA PRO A 76 6.94 26.07 -3.46
C PRO A 76 7.95 25.20 -4.23
N VAL A 77 7.75 23.88 -4.24
CA VAL A 77 8.49 23.00 -5.15
C VAL A 77 8.08 23.37 -6.57
N LYS A 78 9.02 23.94 -7.32
CA LYS A 78 8.89 24.07 -8.77
C LYS A 78 8.80 22.65 -9.32
N LYS A 79 7.61 22.24 -9.77
CA LYS A 79 7.45 21.00 -10.53
C LYS A 79 8.28 21.18 -11.79
N LYS A 80 9.43 20.51 -11.86
CA LYS A 80 10.15 20.38 -13.12
C LYS A 80 9.25 19.52 -14.02
N ASP A 81 9.04 19.96 -15.25
CA ASP A 81 8.38 19.15 -16.26
C ASP A 81 9.33 18.01 -16.64
N VAL A 82 9.34 16.97 -15.82
CA VAL A 82 10.11 15.76 -16.07
C VAL A 82 9.34 14.97 -17.11
N VAL A 83 9.92 14.84 -18.30
CA VAL A 83 9.41 13.93 -19.33
C VAL A 83 9.46 12.51 -18.74
N PRO A 84 8.33 11.79 -18.66
CA PRO A 84 8.34 10.44 -18.12
C PRO A 84 9.12 9.49 -19.03
N VAL A 85 10.14 8.84 -18.48
CA VAL A 85 11.02 7.90 -19.19
C VAL A 85 10.72 6.47 -18.71
N PRO A 86 10.83 5.45 -19.56
CA PRO A 86 10.74 4.06 -19.15
C PRO A 86 11.71 3.74 -18.01
N LYS A 87 11.32 2.80 -17.14
CA LYS A 87 12.15 2.40 -15.99
C LYS A 87 13.46 1.72 -16.43
N TYR A 88 13.41 0.93 -17.49
CA TYR A 88 14.55 0.22 -18.07
C TYR A 88 14.77 0.68 -19.51
N SER A 89 16.02 0.59 -19.99
CA SER A 89 16.37 1.01 -21.35
C SER A 89 15.76 0.08 -22.40
N ILE A 90 15.29 0.68 -23.50
CA ILE A 90 14.76 -0.01 -24.67
C ILE A 90 15.88 -0.62 -25.52
N GLU A 91 17.09 -0.09 -25.42
CA GLU A 91 18.23 -0.41 -26.29
C GLU A 91 19.00 -1.67 -25.88
N VAL A 92 18.58 -2.35 -24.81
CA VAL A 92 19.27 -3.54 -24.29
C VAL A 92 18.93 -4.75 -25.15
N GLU A 93 19.93 -5.59 -25.41
CA GLU A 93 19.74 -6.88 -26.07
C GLU A 93 18.69 -7.72 -25.31
N ASN A 94 17.78 -8.35 -26.02
CA ASN A 94 16.67 -9.13 -25.47
C ASN A 94 15.66 -8.34 -24.61
N ALA A 95 15.62 -7.01 -24.69
CA ALA A 95 14.58 -6.22 -24.04
C ALA A 95 13.18 -6.71 -24.43
N LEU A 96 12.31 -6.93 -23.44
CA LEU A 96 10.91 -7.30 -23.65
C LEU A 96 10.03 -6.10 -23.36
N ILE A 97 9.51 -5.50 -24.43
CA ILE A 97 8.66 -4.31 -24.38
C ILE A 97 7.20 -4.76 -24.44
N MET A 98 6.37 -4.25 -23.53
CA MET A 98 4.93 -4.56 -23.54
C MET A 98 4.21 -3.78 -24.66
N PRO A 99 3.12 -4.34 -25.21
CA PRO A 99 2.31 -3.67 -26.22
C PRO A 99 1.80 -2.31 -25.75
N ARG A 100 1.88 -1.29 -26.62
CA ARG A 100 1.27 0.01 -26.36
C ARG A 100 -0.25 -0.06 -26.52
N PRO A 101 -1.03 0.59 -25.64
CA PRO A 101 -2.47 0.65 -25.77
C PRO A 101 -2.90 1.40 -27.04
N THR A 102 -4.02 0.97 -27.63
CA THR A 102 -4.62 1.62 -28.80
C THR A 102 -5.23 2.97 -28.44
N SER A 103 -5.41 3.84 -29.45
CA SER A 103 -6.00 5.18 -29.23
C SER A 103 -7.38 5.10 -28.58
N GLU A 104 -8.23 4.15 -29.01
CA GLU A 104 -9.55 3.92 -28.42
C GLU A 104 -9.47 3.48 -26.96
N TYR A 105 -8.58 2.54 -26.63
CA TYR A 105 -8.33 2.15 -25.24
C TYR A 105 -7.89 3.34 -24.40
N CYS A 106 -7.00 4.18 -24.92
CA CYS A 106 -6.53 5.38 -24.21
C CYS A 106 -7.63 6.43 -23.99
N LYS A 107 -8.59 6.59 -24.92
CA LYS A 107 -9.72 7.51 -24.71
C LYS A 107 -10.56 7.10 -23.50
N ILE A 108 -10.77 5.79 -23.32
CA ILE A 108 -11.57 5.23 -22.23
C ILE A 108 -10.78 5.22 -20.92
N HIS A 109 -9.55 4.72 -20.94
CA HIS A 109 -8.75 4.44 -19.73
C HIS A 109 -7.77 5.56 -19.33
N ASN A 110 -7.52 6.55 -20.21
CA ASN A 110 -6.66 7.71 -19.94
C ASN A 110 -7.38 9.04 -20.29
N PRO A 111 -8.49 9.39 -19.59
CA PRO A 111 -9.27 10.60 -19.87
C PRO A 111 -8.47 11.89 -19.64
N ARG A 112 -7.41 11.83 -18.82
CA ARG A 112 -6.51 12.96 -18.51
C ARG A 112 -5.37 13.12 -19.52
N LYS A 113 -5.33 12.31 -20.59
CA LYS A 113 -4.32 12.37 -21.66
C LYS A 113 -2.89 12.43 -21.12
N ARG A 114 -2.60 11.65 -20.08
CA ARG A 114 -1.24 11.55 -19.55
C ARG A 114 -0.32 10.95 -20.61
N PRO A 115 0.97 11.33 -20.64
CA PRO A 115 1.94 10.73 -21.56
C PRO A 115 2.01 9.21 -21.34
N ILE A 116 2.02 8.47 -22.44
CA ILE A 116 2.17 7.01 -22.45
C ILE A 116 3.66 6.70 -22.53
N VAL A 117 4.12 5.92 -21.57
CA VAL A 117 5.53 5.51 -21.44
C VAL A 117 5.62 4.02 -21.74
N ASP A 118 6.70 3.60 -22.39
CA ASP A 118 6.95 2.18 -22.64
C ASP A 118 7.15 1.41 -21.34
N VAL A 119 6.55 0.24 -21.28
CA VAL A 119 6.75 -0.70 -20.19
C VAL A 119 7.75 -1.74 -20.67
N VAL A 120 8.94 -1.71 -20.08
CA VAL A 120 10.03 -2.64 -20.37
C VAL A 120 10.18 -3.58 -19.17
N VAL A 121 10.23 -4.89 -19.42
CA VAL A 121 10.44 -5.90 -18.38
C VAL A 121 11.91 -5.89 -17.95
N ASP A 122 12.16 -6.21 -16.68
CA ASP A 122 13.49 -6.20 -16.10
C ASP A 122 14.49 -7.07 -16.91
N PRO A 123 15.63 -6.52 -17.34
CA PRO A 123 16.67 -7.26 -18.05
C PRO A 123 17.11 -8.55 -17.37
N LEU A 124 17.13 -8.59 -16.03
CA LEU A 124 17.50 -9.78 -15.27
C LEU A 124 16.54 -10.95 -15.53
N LEU A 125 15.27 -10.65 -15.79
CA LEU A 125 14.27 -11.64 -16.14
C LEU A 125 14.35 -11.98 -17.63
N THR A 126 14.39 -10.96 -18.51
CA THR A 126 14.33 -11.18 -19.96
C THR A 126 15.48 -12.01 -20.51
N ASN A 127 16.63 -12.03 -19.82
CA ASN A 127 17.80 -12.82 -20.20
C ASN A 127 17.65 -14.33 -19.93
N VAL A 128 16.78 -14.73 -19.00
CA VAL A 128 16.59 -16.15 -18.64
C VAL A 128 15.32 -16.75 -19.24
N LEU A 129 14.43 -15.92 -19.78
CA LEU A 129 13.14 -16.36 -20.31
C LEU A 129 13.28 -17.03 -21.68
N ARG A 130 12.58 -18.16 -21.83
CA ARG A 130 12.38 -18.83 -23.13
C ARG A 130 11.33 -18.10 -23.97
N PRO A 131 11.32 -18.25 -25.31
CA PRO A 131 10.38 -17.52 -26.19
C PRO A 131 8.91 -17.61 -25.77
N HIS A 132 8.40 -18.81 -25.47
CA HIS A 132 7.01 -19.00 -25.03
C HIS A 132 6.70 -18.34 -23.67
N GLN A 133 7.69 -18.20 -22.78
CA GLN A 133 7.50 -17.51 -21.50
C GLN A 133 7.37 -16.00 -21.71
N ARG A 134 8.10 -15.45 -22.68
CA ARG A 134 7.98 -14.04 -23.09
C ARG A 134 6.60 -13.77 -23.67
N GLU A 135 6.12 -14.66 -24.56
CA GLU A 135 4.75 -14.60 -25.10
C GLU A 135 3.70 -14.71 -24.00
N GLY A 136 3.88 -15.61 -23.03
CA GLY A 136 2.99 -15.76 -21.88
C GLY A 136 2.91 -14.51 -21.01
N ILE A 137 4.03 -13.81 -20.79
CA ILE A 137 4.07 -12.54 -20.05
C ILE A 137 3.34 -11.44 -20.82
N VAL A 138 3.55 -11.35 -22.13
CA VAL A 138 2.85 -10.39 -22.99
C VAL A 138 1.35 -10.66 -22.95
N PHE A 139 0.93 -11.92 -23.09
CA PHE A 139 -0.47 -12.32 -22.99
C PHE A 139 -1.08 -11.95 -21.64
N LEU A 140 -0.40 -12.29 -20.54
CA LEU A 140 -0.85 -11.97 -19.18
C LEU A 140 -1.01 -10.45 -18.99
N TYR A 141 -0.06 -9.66 -19.51
CA TYR A 141 -0.13 -8.21 -19.47
C TYR A 141 -1.38 -7.70 -20.22
N GLU A 142 -1.63 -8.18 -21.43
CA GLU A 142 -2.80 -7.78 -22.22
C GLU A 142 -4.12 -8.11 -21.51
N CYS A 143 -4.22 -9.29 -20.90
CA CYS A 143 -5.40 -9.72 -20.15
C CYS A 143 -5.64 -8.86 -18.90
N ILE A 144 -4.60 -8.62 -18.08
CA ILE A 144 -4.75 -7.84 -16.84
C ILE A 144 -5.06 -6.37 -17.15
N MET A 145 -4.48 -5.82 -18.22
CA MET A 145 -4.78 -4.46 -18.67
C MET A 145 -6.14 -4.36 -19.36
N GLY A 146 -6.82 -5.48 -19.66
CA GLY A 146 -8.08 -5.46 -20.41
C GLY A 146 -7.90 -4.98 -21.84
N MET A 147 -6.70 -5.13 -22.41
CA MET A 147 -6.38 -4.80 -23.81
C MET A 147 -6.77 -5.94 -24.76
N LYS A 148 -7.01 -7.13 -24.22
CA LYS A 148 -7.39 -8.32 -24.97
C LYS A 148 -8.66 -8.91 -24.34
N ASN A 149 -9.62 -9.21 -25.19
CA ASN A 149 -10.84 -9.91 -24.79
C ASN A 149 -10.53 -11.41 -24.68
N ILE A 150 -10.92 -12.01 -23.56
CA ILE A 150 -10.84 -13.46 -23.31
C ILE A 150 -12.12 -14.11 -23.82
#